data_AF-A0A6H9RZS0-F1
#
_entry.id   AF-A0A6H9RZS0-F1
#
_cell.length_a   1.000
_cell.length_b   1.000
_cell.length_c   1.000
_cell.angle_alpha   90.00
_cell.angle_beta   90.00
_cell.angle_gamma   90.00
#
_symmetry.space_group_name_H-M   'P 1'
#
loop_
_entity.id
_entity.type
_entity.pdbx_description
1 polymer ?
#
loop_
_entity_poly.entity_id
_entity_poly.type
_entity_poly.pdbx_seq_one_letter_code
_entity_poly.pdbx_strand_id
1 'polypeptide(L)'
;MQNTAFLNTCVLTLALAGMGLAQAAVSPEQAARLKTDLTPLGGERAGNADGSIPAWQGGYTQATPGYKPGDKRPDPFAGEKPLYSIKASNMEQYASELAEGTKLLLKKYPGYRLDVYPTHRSAAAPQWVYDNTSKNATRATLDVDS
;
A
#
# COMPACT_ATOMS: atom_id res chain seq x y z
N MET A 1 39.94 -41.40 29.43
CA MET A 1 38.81 -41.54 28.49
C MET A 1 37.96 -40.28 28.64
N GLN A 2 38.13 -39.31 27.73
CA GLN A 2 37.35 -38.07 27.76
C GLN A 2 35.91 -38.41 27.38
N ASN A 3 34.96 -38.03 28.23
CA ASN A 3 33.57 -38.44 28.13
C ASN A 3 32.87 -37.63 27.01
N THR A 4 33.05 -38.06 25.76
CA THR A 4 32.52 -37.41 24.55
C THR A 4 30.99 -37.29 24.56
N ALA A 5 30.32 -38.11 25.37
CA ALA A 5 28.88 -38.02 25.62
C ALA A 5 28.47 -36.66 26.24
N PHE A 6 29.28 -36.08 27.13
CA PHE A 6 28.98 -34.78 27.75
C PHE A 6 29.16 -33.62 26.76
N LEU A 7 30.18 -33.69 25.90
CA LEU A 7 30.45 -32.66 24.90
C LEU A 7 29.38 -32.63 23.81
N ASN A 8 28.94 -33.81 23.34
CA ASN A 8 27.87 -33.93 22.35
C ASN A 8 26.50 -33.50 22.89
N THR A 9 26.24 -33.72 24.19
CA THR A 9 24.99 -33.29 24.82
C THR A 9 24.89 -31.77 24.90
N CYS A 10 25.98 -31.06 25.21
CA CYS A 10 26.00 -29.59 25.27
C CYS A 10 25.85 -28.91 23.90
N VAL A 11 26.38 -29.50 22.83
CA VAL A 11 26.26 -28.97 21.46
C VAL A 11 24.82 -29.09 20.95
N LEU A 12 24.10 -30.16 21.33
CA LEU A 12 22.71 -30.35 20.94
C LEU A 12 21.77 -29.33 21.64
N THR A 13 21.99 -29.00 22.92
CA THR A 13 21.18 -27.99 23.62
C THR A 13 21.39 -26.58 23.08
N LEU A 14 22.60 -26.23 22.61
CA LEU A 14 22.87 -24.93 22.00
C LEU A 14 22.25 -24.79 20.60
N ALA A 15 22.16 -25.88 19.84
CA ALA A 15 21.50 -25.90 18.54
C ALA A 15 19.97 -25.75 18.63
N LEU A 16 19.33 -26.28 19.69
CA LEU A 16 17.90 -26.09 19.95
C LEU A 16 17.57 -24.67 20.47
N ALA A 17 18.50 -23.99 21.14
CA ALA A 17 18.32 -22.60 21.56
C ALA A 17 18.44 -21.58 20.41
N GLY A 18 19.00 -21.99 19.27
CA GLY A 18 19.14 -21.17 18.06
C GLY A 18 17.96 -21.24 17.09
N MET A 19 16.97 -22.11 17.34
CA MET A 19 15.71 -22.12 16.61
C MET A 19 14.89 -20.90 17.05
N GLY A 20 15.13 -19.77 16.39
CA GLY A 20 14.45 -18.52 16.65
C GLY A 20 12.94 -18.74 16.73
N LEU A 21 12.34 -18.29 17.83
CA LEU A 21 10.89 -18.19 17.95
C LEU A 21 10.40 -17.37 16.76
N ALA A 22 9.64 -17.99 15.86
CA ALA A 22 8.97 -17.28 14.80
C ALA A 22 8.01 -16.27 15.45
N GLN A 23 8.44 -15.01 15.55
CA GLN A 23 7.62 -13.90 16.03
C GLN A 23 6.57 -13.64 14.94
N ALA A 24 5.38 -14.24 15.11
CA ALA A 24 4.26 -14.04 14.18
C ALA A 24 3.65 -12.63 14.29
N ALA A 25 3.89 -11.92 15.39
CA ALA A 25 3.45 -10.54 15.61
C ALA A 25 4.54 -9.55 15.20
N VAL A 26 4.15 -8.39 14.66
CA VAL A 26 5.10 -7.33 14.33
C VAL A 26 5.62 -6.66 15.61
N SER A 27 6.89 -6.26 15.59
CA SER A 27 7.51 -5.60 16.74
C SER A 27 6.95 -4.18 16.95
N PRO A 28 7.07 -3.61 18.17
CA PRO A 28 6.70 -2.21 18.41
C PRO A 28 7.39 -1.22 17.46
N GLU A 29 8.65 -1.48 17.10
CA GLU A 29 9.44 -0.66 16.17
C GLU A 29 8.87 -0.75 14.75
N GLN A 30 8.45 -1.94 14.31
CA GLN A 30 7.76 -2.09 13.03
C GLN A 30 6.39 -1.39 13.04
N ALA A 31 5.65 -1.49 14.14
CA ALA A 31 4.37 -0.81 14.29
C ALA A 31 4.50 0.72 14.32
N ALA A 32 5.61 1.26 14.86
CA ALA A 32 5.89 2.68 14.86
C ALA A 32 5.96 3.29 13.45
N ARG A 33 6.30 2.47 12.44
CA ARG A 33 6.35 2.90 11.03
C ARG A 33 5.02 3.45 10.50
N LEU A 34 3.88 3.00 11.04
CA LEU A 34 2.53 3.52 10.71
C LEU A 34 2.35 5.02 11.03
N LYS A 35 3.24 5.58 11.86
CA LYS A 35 3.26 7.00 12.24
C LYS A 35 4.38 7.79 11.54
N THR A 36 5.27 7.13 10.81
CA THR A 36 6.42 7.73 10.14
C THR A 36 6.31 7.55 8.63
N ASP A 37 7.02 6.58 8.08
CA ASP A 37 7.22 6.32 6.66
C ASP A 37 6.06 5.54 6.03
N LEU A 38 5.22 4.88 6.83
CA LEU A 38 3.97 4.30 6.38
C LEU A 38 2.78 5.24 6.70
N THR A 39 1.78 5.16 5.85
CA THR A 39 0.42 5.63 6.14
C THR A 39 -0.16 4.85 7.33
N PRO A 40 -1.20 5.36 8.01
CA PRO A 40 -1.81 4.67 9.14
C PRO A 40 -2.38 3.27 8.80
N LEU A 41 -2.55 2.95 7.51
CA LEU A 41 -3.02 1.65 7.02
C LEU A 41 -1.90 0.80 6.38
N GLY A 42 -0.64 1.19 6.53
CA GLY A 42 0.52 0.37 6.16
C GLY A 42 1.05 0.55 4.73
N GLY A 43 0.43 1.40 3.90
CA GLY A 43 1.00 1.76 2.59
C GLY A 43 2.13 2.77 2.72
N GLU A 44 3.06 2.80 1.76
CA GLU A 44 4.13 3.81 1.65
C GLU A 44 3.56 5.23 1.75
N ARG A 45 4.12 6.10 2.59
CA ARG A 45 3.66 7.49 2.74
C ARG A 45 4.25 8.41 1.67
N ALA A 46 5.50 8.17 1.28
CA ALA A 46 6.20 9.01 0.31
C ALA A 46 5.50 8.98 -1.07
N GLY A 47 5.79 10.03 -1.85
CA GLY A 47 5.53 9.99 -3.29
C GLY A 47 6.58 9.15 -4.02
N ASN A 48 6.38 8.92 -5.31
CA ASN A 48 7.38 8.24 -6.12
C ASN A 48 8.46 9.23 -6.61
N ALA A 49 9.57 8.68 -7.12
CA ALA A 49 10.75 9.47 -7.48
C ALA A 49 10.52 10.41 -8.67
N ASP A 50 9.64 10.06 -9.62
CA ASP A 50 9.34 10.90 -10.79
C ASP A 50 8.27 11.98 -10.53
N GLY A 51 7.66 11.99 -9.34
CA GLY A 51 6.69 12.99 -8.91
C GLY A 51 5.27 12.81 -9.45
N SER A 52 4.97 11.76 -10.23
CA SER A 52 3.62 11.48 -10.73
C SER A 52 2.65 10.96 -9.66
N ILE A 53 3.18 10.43 -8.54
CA ILE A 53 2.42 10.03 -7.36
C ILE A 53 2.84 10.92 -6.18
N PRO A 54 1.95 11.77 -5.65
CA PRO A 54 2.28 12.63 -4.52
C PRO A 54 2.37 11.83 -3.21
N ALA A 55 3.06 12.40 -2.22
CA ALA A 55 3.04 11.89 -0.85
C ALA A 55 1.62 11.91 -0.27
N TRP A 56 1.29 10.94 0.57
CA TRP A 56 0.01 10.93 1.28
C TRP A 56 0.03 11.92 2.45
N GLN A 57 -0.89 12.88 2.43
CA GLN A 57 -0.95 13.99 3.40
C GLN A 57 -2.22 13.98 4.27
N GLY A 58 -2.85 12.81 4.46
CA GLY A 58 -4.09 12.70 5.23
C GLY A 58 -5.31 12.26 4.42
N GLY A 59 -5.19 12.20 3.09
CA GLY A 59 -6.30 11.92 2.19
C GLY A 59 -7.31 13.06 2.11
N TYR A 60 -8.44 12.81 1.46
CA TYR A 60 -9.49 13.81 1.24
C TYR A 60 -10.55 13.68 2.35
N THR A 61 -10.54 14.62 3.30
CA THR A 61 -11.39 14.58 4.51
C THR A 61 -12.52 15.61 4.50
N GLN A 62 -12.52 16.54 3.54
CA GLN A 62 -13.54 17.57 3.45
C GLN A 62 -14.72 17.09 2.60
N ALA A 63 -15.94 17.35 3.06
CA ALA A 63 -17.09 17.18 2.18
C ALA A 63 -17.05 18.24 1.08
N THR A 64 -17.33 17.85 -0.16
CA THR A 64 -17.44 18.81 -1.26
C THR A 64 -18.54 19.83 -0.93
N PRO A 65 -18.31 21.14 -1.13
CA PRO A 65 -19.29 22.16 -0.82
C PRO A 65 -20.66 21.86 -1.43
N GLY A 66 -21.72 21.95 -0.61
CA GLY A 66 -23.10 21.71 -1.05
C GLY A 66 -23.56 20.26 -1.05
N TYR A 67 -22.69 19.29 -0.74
CA TYR A 67 -23.11 17.88 -0.58
C TYR A 67 -24.02 17.69 0.64
N LYS A 68 -25.14 16.99 0.47
CA LYS A 68 -25.98 16.54 1.58
C LYS A 68 -26.00 15.00 1.65
N PRO A 69 -26.10 14.41 2.85
CA PRO A 69 -26.30 12.97 2.99
C PRO A 69 -27.52 12.51 2.17
N GLY A 70 -27.33 11.47 1.35
CA GLY A 70 -28.34 10.95 0.44
C GLY A 70 -28.22 11.45 -1.01
N ASP A 71 -27.48 12.54 -1.25
CA ASP A 71 -27.20 13.00 -2.61
C ASP A 71 -26.21 12.08 -3.34
N LYS A 72 -26.19 12.16 -4.67
CA LYS A 72 -25.09 11.60 -5.46
C LYS A 72 -23.79 12.25 -5.00
N ARG A 73 -22.79 11.43 -4.67
CA ARG A 73 -21.48 11.92 -4.26
C ARG A 73 -20.85 12.74 -5.40
N PRO A 74 -20.54 14.03 -5.17
CA PRO A 74 -19.93 14.85 -6.19
C PRO A 74 -18.50 14.39 -6.47
N ASP A 75 -18.04 14.66 -7.70
CA ASP A 75 -16.65 14.46 -8.07
C ASP A 75 -15.83 15.67 -7.58
N PRO A 76 -14.89 15.48 -6.64
CA PRO A 76 -14.07 16.58 -6.12
C PRO A 76 -13.08 17.14 -7.15
N PHE A 77 -12.86 16.45 -8.27
CA PHE A 77 -11.90 16.82 -9.32
C PHE A 77 -12.57 17.11 -10.67
N ALA A 78 -13.88 17.40 -10.68
CA ALA A 78 -14.67 17.57 -11.90
C ALA A 78 -14.13 18.63 -12.90
N GLY A 79 -13.33 19.59 -12.41
CA GLY A 79 -12.71 20.63 -13.23
C GLY A 79 -11.31 20.30 -13.73
N GLU A 80 -10.74 19.15 -13.37
CA GLU A 80 -9.40 18.78 -13.80
C GLU A 80 -9.36 18.46 -15.30
N LYS A 81 -8.21 18.79 -15.89
CA LYS A 81 -7.92 18.49 -17.29
C LYS A 81 -6.91 17.35 -17.36
N PRO A 82 -6.94 16.54 -18.43
CA PRO A 82 -5.89 15.56 -18.66
C PRO A 82 -4.52 16.24 -18.72
N LEU A 83 -3.52 15.61 -18.12
CA LEU A 83 -2.11 15.93 -18.30
C LEU A 83 -1.69 15.65 -19.75
N TYR A 84 -2.15 14.52 -20.29
CA TYR A 84 -1.93 14.09 -21.67
C TYR A 84 -2.93 12.99 -22.06
N SER A 85 -2.95 12.62 -23.34
CA SER A 85 -3.76 11.52 -23.86
C SER A 85 -2.90 10.51 -24.60
N ILE A 86 -3.11 9.23 -24.31
CA ILE A 86 -2.50 8.09 -24.98
C ILE A 86 -3.47 7.59 -26.05
N LYS A 87 -3.02 7.59 -27.30
CA LYS A 87 -3.70 7.11 -28.51
C LYS A 87 -2.86 6.02 -29.14
N ALA A 88 -3.41 5.32 -30.14
CA ALA A 88 -2.65 4.34 -30.92
C ALA A 88 -1.33 4.91 -31.49
N SER A 89 -1.33 6.18 -31.90
CA SER A 89 -0.20 6.84 -32.56
C SER A 89 0.99 7.18 -31.65
N ASN A 90 0.78 7.30 -30.34
CA ASN A 90 1.86 7.59 -29.36
C ASN A 90 1.97 6.50 -28.28
N MET A 91 1.24 5.40 -28.40
CA MET A 91 1.20 4.30 -27.44
C MET A 91 2.59 3.73 -27.13
N GLU A 92 3.49 3.66 -28.11
CA GLU A 92 4.84 3.13 -27.89
C GLU A 92 5.65 3.98 -26.89
N GLN A 93 5.39 5.29 -26.80
CA GLN A 93 6.05 6.19 -25.84
C GLN A 93 5.68 5.85 -24.39
N TYR A 94 4.54 5.20 -24.17
CA TYR A 94 3.99 4.86 -22.85
C TYR A 94 3.86 3.35 -22.65
N ALA A 95 4.56 2.54 -23.44
CA ALA A 95 4.34 1.09 -23.48
C ALA A 95 4.60 0.39 -22.13
N SER A 96 5.48 0.95 -21.28
CA SER A 96 5.76 0.46 -19.93
C SER A 96 4.64 0.74 -18.92
N GLU A 97 3.77 1.71 -19.21
CA GLU A 97 2.67 2.13 -18.33
C GLU A 97 1.35 1.42 -18.68
N LEU A 98 1.30 0.74 -19.82
CA LEU A 98 0.09 0.14 -20.37
C LEU A 98 0.07 -1.37 -20.18
N ALA A 99 -1.03 -1.88 -19.64
CA ALA A 99 -1.33 -3.30 -19.70
C ALA A 99 -1.54 -3.76 -21.15
N GLU A 100 -1.21 -5.02 -21.46
CA GLU A 100 -1.36 -5.59 -22.80
C GLU A 100 -2.79 -5.47 -23.34
N GLY A 101 -3.81 -5.67 -22.49
CA GLY A 101 -5.21 -5.46 -22.85
C GLY A 101 -5.50 -4.04 -23.32
N THR A 102 -4.93 -3.03 -22.65
CA THR A 102 -5.07 -1.62 -23.02
C THR A 102 -4.40 -1.32 -24.36
N LYS A 103 -3.22 -1.88 -24.61
CA LYS A 103 -2.53 -1.77 -25.90
C LYS A 103 -3.37 -2.35 -27.03
N LEU A 104 -4.02 -3.50 -26.80
CA LEU A 104 -4.93 -4.11 -27.77
C LEU A 104 -6.16 -3.24 -28.06
N LEU A 105 -6.77 -2.64 -27.03
CA LEU A 105 -7.91 -1.73 -27.22
C LEU A 105 -7.54 -0.51 -28.06
N LEU A 106 -6.38 0.10 -27.78
CA LEU A 106 -5.86 1.23 -28.55
C LEU A 106 -5.63 0.89 -30.03
N LYS A 107 -5.08 -0.30 -30.32
CA LYS A 107 -4.86 -0.74 -31.71
C LYS A 107 -6.16 -1.09 -32.44
N LYS A 108 -7.11 -1.70 -31.73
CA LYS A 108 -8.33 -2.26 -32.34
C LYS A 108 -9.38 -1.22 -32.68
N TYR A 109 -9.51 -0.15 -31.89
CA TYR A 109 -10.61 0.80 -32.00
C TYR A 109 -10.12 2.20 -32.40
N PRO A 110 -10.35 2.61 -33.66
CA PRO A 110 -10.06 3.97 -34.11
C PRO A 110 -10.77 5.02 -33.23
N GLY A 111 -10.02 6.01 -32.76
CA GLY A 111 -10.53 7.07 -31.88
C GLY A 111 -10.54 6.74 -30.38
N TYR A 112 -10.27 5.49 -29.99
CA TYR A 112 -10.04 5.14 -28.59
C TYR A 112 -8.78 5.82 -28.06
N ARG A 113 -8.84 6.32 -26.82
CA ARG A 113 -7.73 6.96 -26.14
C ARG A 113 -7.86 6.80 -24.62
N LEU A 114 -6.75 6.89 -23.92
CA LEU A 114 -6.73 7.08 -22.46
C LEU A 114 -6.35 8.52 -22.17
N ASP A 115 -7.19 9.22 -21.41
CA ASP A 115 -6.87 10.54 -20.88
C ASP A 115 -6.26 10.35 -19.48
N VAL A 116 -5.02 10.78 -19.30
CA VAL A 116 -4.27 10.61 -18.04
C VAL A 116 -4.39 11.88 -17.21
N TYR A 117 -4.73 11.75 -15.94
CA TYR A 117 -4.97 12.86 -15.01
C TYR A 117 -3.97 12.84 -13.86
N PRO A 118 -3.82 13.94 -13.10
CA PRO A 118 -3.01 13.96 -11.89
C PRO A 118 -3.42 12.86 -10.90
N THR A 119 -2.45 12.22 -10.25
CA THR A 119 -2.72 11.24 -9.20
C THR A 119 -3.14 11.94 -7.91
N HIS A 120 -4.29 11.55 -7.36
CA HIS A 120 -4.73 11.98 -6.03
C HIS A 120 -4.76 10.82 -5.05
N ARG A 121 -4.00 10.91 -3.95
CA ARG A 121 -4.09 9.94 -2.86
C ARG A 121 -5.20 10.32 -1.88
N SER A 122 -6.45 10.18 -2.31
CA SER A 122 -7.65 10.68 -1.62
C SER A 122 -8.19 9.79 -0.51
N ALA A 123 -7.74 8.54 -0.40
CA ALA A 123 -8.22 7.62 0.63
C ALA A 123 -7.92 8.15 2.04
N ALA A 124 -8.98 8.27 2.84
CA ALA A 124 -8.95 8.68 4.23
C ALA A 124 -9.93 7.80 5.02
N ALA A 125 -9.66 7.63 6.31
CA ALA A 125 -10.55 6.96 7.25
C ALA A 125 -10.71 7.82 8.52
N PRO A 126 -11.80 7.63 9.28
CA PRO A 126 -11.94 8.26 10.59
C PRO A 126 -10.78 7.92 11.51
N GLN A 127 -10.41 8.85 12.40
CA GLN A 127 -9.25 8.70 13.29
C GLN A 127 -9.29 7.41 14.12
N TRP A 128 -10.47 6.99 14.57
CA TRP A 128 -10.62 5.76 15.36
C TRP A 128 -10.17 4.50 14.60
N VAL A 129 -10.28 4.47 13.26
CA VAL A 129 -9.77 3.37 12.44
C VAL A 129 -8.26 3.32 12.54
N TYR A 130 -7.59 4.46 12.35
CA TYR A 130 -6.13 4.58 12.44
C TYR A 130 -5.59 4.22 13.83
N ASP A 131 -6.26 4.69 14.88
CA ASP A 131 -5.89 4.36 16.25
C ASP A 131 -6.01 2.85 16.52
N ASN A 132 -7.08 2.23 16.01
CA ASN A 132 -7.28 0.79 16.15
C ASN A 132 -6.31 -0.01 15.28
N THR A 133 -5.97 0.43 14.07
CA THR A 133 -4.92 -0.20 13.25
C THR A 133 -3.58 -0.18 13.98
N SER A 134 -3.21 0.97 14.58
CA SER A 134 -1.97 1.08 15.35
C SER A 134 -1.97 0.17 16.59
N LYS A 135 -3.09 0.06 17.31
CA LYS A 135 -3.23 -0.88 18.44
C LYS A 135 -3.18 -2.34 17.98
N ASN A 136 -3.83 -2.65 16.86
CA ASN A 136 -3.93 -4.01 16.33
C ASN A 136 -2.58 -4.52 15.84
N ALA A 137 -1.72 -3.64 15.30
CA ALA A 137 -0.39 -4.02 14.83
C ALA A 137 0.39 -4.83 15.88
N THR A 138 0.34 -4.46 17.17
CA THR A 138 1.07 -5.19 18.23
C THR A 138 0.23 -6.18 19.03
N ARG A 139 -1.07 -6.31 18.72
CA ARG A 139 -2.02 -7.10 19.53
C ARG A 139 -2.69 -8.23 18.75
N ALA A 140 -2.69 -8.17 17.43
CA ALA A 140 -3.32 -9.20 16.60
C ALA A 140 -2.59 -10.53 16.75
N THR A 141 -3.35 -11.59 16.96
CA THR A 141 -2.88 -12.98 16.99
C THR A 141 -3.66 -13.79 15.98
N LEU A 142 -3.00 -14.77 15.36
CA LEU A 142 -3.70 -15.80 14.60
C LEU A 142 -4.38 -16.74 15.60
N ASP A 143 -5.65 -17.06 15.34
CA ASP A 143 -6.29 -18.18 15.99
C ASP A 143 -5.77 -19.46 15.31
N VAL A 144 -5.27 -20.41 16.09
CA VAL A 144 -4.66 -21.64 15.57
C VAL A 144 -5.65 -22.81 15.48
N ASP A 145 -6.90 -22.59 15.88
CA ASP A 145 -7.95 -23.61 15.88
C ASP A 145 -8.99 -23.36 14.77
N SER A 146 -8.70 -23.82 13.55
CA SER A 146 -9.70 -24.05 12.49
C SER A 146 -9.25 -25.08 11.47
#